data_AF-A0A5N5JXF0-F1
#
_entry.id   AF-A0A5N5JXF0-F1
#
_cell.length_a   1.000
_cell.length_b   1.000
_cell.length_c   1.000
_cell.angle_alpha   90.00
_cell.angle_beta   90.00
_cell.angle_gamma   90.00
#
_symmetry.space_group_name_H-M   'P 1'
#
loop_
_entity.id
_entity.type
_entity.pdbx_description
1 polymer ?
#
loop_
_entity_poly.entity_id
_entity_poly.type
_entity_poly.pdbx_seq_one_letter_code
_entity_poly.pdbx_strand_id
1 'polypeptide(L)'
;MASGAPGTFYELYRRSSIGMTLTDMLDELIGEQRMDPQLAMKILSNFDRAITETLNDKVKARLTFKGSLDTYRFCDEVWTFLIKNVSFKMENGGQTVVADKVKIVSCNAKRPGDAP
;
A
#
# COMPACT_ATOMS: atom_id res chain seq x y z
N MET A 1 9.61 12.25 -8.45
CA MET A 1 8.98 12.57 -9.75
C MET A 1 7.59 11.95 -9.75
N ALA A 2 6.60 12.65 -9.20
CA ALA A 2 5.21 12.25 -9.30
C ALA A 2 4.63 12.92 -10.56
N SER A 3 4.57 12.18 -11.66
CA SER A 3 3.85 12.62 -12.86
C SER A 3 2.39 12.26 -12.70
N GLY A 4 1.55 13.26 -12.39
CA GLY A 4 0.10 13.10 -12.31
C GLY A 4 -0.52 12.92 -13.69
N ALA A 5 -1.19 11.79 -13.90
CA ALA A 5 -2.18 11.60 -14.94
C ALA A 5 -3.58 11.49 -14.28
N PRO A 6 -4.67 11.85 -14.97
CA PRO A 6 -6.00 11.77 -14.37
C PRO A 6 -6.34 10.29 -14.10
N GLY A 7 -6.57 9.94 -12.84
CA GLY A 7 -6.87 8.57 -12.41
C GLY A 7 -5.68 7.75 -11.93
N THR A 8 -4.60 8.37 -11.46
CA THR A 8 -3.44 7.64 -10.89
C THR A 8 -3.80 7.02 -9.54
N PHE A 9 -3.88 5.69 -9.51
CA PHE A 9 -3.92 4.91 -8.27
C PHE A 9 -2.54 4.91 -7.61
N TYR A 10 -2.49 4.85 -6.27
CA TYR A 10 -1.21 4.79 -5.58
C TYR A 10 -0.51 3.45 -5.82
N GLU A 11 0.75 3.50 -6.23
CA GLU A 11 1.61 2.32 -6.35
C GLU A 11 2.09 1.78 -4.98
N LEU A 12 1.60 2.37 -3.88
CA LEU A 12 1.96 2.00 -2.51
C LEU A 12 1.79 0.50 -2.24
N TYR A 13 0.71 -0.09 -2.75
CA TYR A 13 0.38 -1.49 -2.53
C TYR A 13 1.25 -2.47 -3.32
N ARG A 14 2.07 -2.02 -4.28
CA ARG A 14 3.06 -2.89 -4.93
C ARG A 14 4.12 -3.40 -3.95
N ARG A 15 4.35 -2.70 -2.83
CA ARG A 15 5.25 -3.13 -1.73
C ARG A 15 4.58 -4.06 -0.72
N SER A 16 3.30 -4.37 -0.88
CA SER A 16 2.64 -5.39 -0.07
C SER A 16 3.13 -6.79 -0.47
N SER A 17 2.93 -7.81 0.37
CA SER A 17 3.35 -9.18 0.02
C SER A 17 2.79 -9.64 -1.32
N ILE A 18 1.50 -9.39 -1.60
CA ILE A 18 0.87 -9.73 -2.88
C ILE A 18 1.44 -8.93 -4.05
N GLY A 19 1.74 -7.65 -3.85
CA GLY A 19 2.35 -6.80 -4.88
C GLY A 19 3.80 -7.19 -5.20
N MET A 20 4.58 -7.58 -4.18
CA MET A 20 5.94 -8.07 -4.37
C MET A 20 5.93 -9.39 -5.12
N THR A 21 5.12 -10.36 -4.72
CA THR A 21 5.00 -11.64 -5.44
C THR A 21 4.54 -11.45 -6.89
N LEU A 22 3.64 -10.51 -7.16
CA LEU A 22 3.28 -10.16 -8.54
C LEU A 22 4.47 -9.60 -9.31
N THR A 23 5.22 -8.67 -8.72
CA THR A 23 6.38 -8.03 -9.36
C THR A 23 7.49 -9.04 -9.64
N ASP A 24 7.80 -9.90 -8.67
CA ASP A 24 8.80 -10.96 -8.81
C ASP A 24 8.45 -11.92 -9.97
N MET A 25 7.17 -12.32 -10.08
CA MET A 25 6.70 -13.17 -11.19
C MET A 25 6.77 -12.46 -12.54
N LEU A 26 6.42 -11.18 -12.61
CA LEU A 26 6.53 -10.41 -13.85
C LEU A 26 7.99 -10.27 -14.29
N ASP A 27 8.90 -10.02 -13.35
CA ASP A 27 10.34 -9.92 -13.61
C ASP A 27 10.93 -11.26 -14.10
N GLU A 28 10.47 -12.39 -13.55
CA GLU A 28 10.85 -13.73 -14.04
C GLU A 28 10.41 -13.95 -15.49
N LEU A 29 9.15 -13.64 -15.83
CA LEU A 29 8.63 -13.79 -17.20
C LEU A 29 9.34 -12.89 -18.21
N ILE A 30 9.74 -11.69 -17.79
CA ILE A 30 10.56 -10.79 -18.61
C ILE A 30 11.96 -11.39 -18.81
N GLY A 31 12.57 -11.91 -17.74
CA GLY A 31 13.88 -12.57 -17.78
C GLY A 31 13.92 -13.77 -18.72
N GLU A 32 12.82 -14.54 -18.79
CA GLU A 32 12.63 -15.65 -19.72
C GLU A 32 12.28 -15.21 -21.16
N GLN A 33 12.21 -13.91 -21.45
CA GLN A 33 11.76 -13.34 -22.73
C GLN A 33 10.34 -13.77 -23.15
N ARG A 34 9.50 -14.13 -22.17
CA ARG A 34 8.10 -14.55 -22.40
C ARG A 34 7.11 -13.40 -22.27
N MET A 35 7.56 -12.26 -21.78
CA MET A 35 6.74 -11.07 -21.58
C MET A 35 7.51 -9.81 -21.94
N ASP A 36 6.83 -8.89 -22.64
CA ASP A 36 7.36 -7.55 -22.90
C ASP A 36 7.25 -6.66 -21.65
N PRO A 37 8.28 -5.87 -21.30
CA PRO A 37 8.24 -4.98 -20.14
C PRO A 37 7.07 -4.00 -20.14
N GLN A 38 6.61 -3.52 -21.29
CA GLN A 38 5.45 -2.63 -21.36
C GLN A 38 4.15 -3.33 -20.98
N LEU A 39 4.03 -4.63 -21.25
CA LEU A 39 2.88 -5.42 -20.83
C LEU A 39 2.87 -5.59 -19.31
N ALA A 40 4.02 -5.86 -18.68
CA ALA A 40 4.15 -5.94 -17.23
C ALA A 40 3.72 -4.63 -16.55
N MET A 41 4.14 -3.48 -17.08
CA MET A 41 3.72 -2.18 -16.57
C MET A 41 2.20 -1.97 -16.65
N LYS A 42 1.54 -2.45 -17.72
CA LYS A 42 0.07 -2.43 -17.81
C LYS A 42 -0.60 -3.35 -16.78
N ILE A 43 0.00 -4.50 -16.48
CA ILE A 43 -0.49 -5.41 -15.44
C ILE A 43 -0.39 -4.74 -14.07
N LEU A 44 0.75 -4.11 -13.76
CA LEU A 44 0.94 -3.38 -12.50
C LEU A 44 -0.05 -2.21 -12.34
N SER A 45 -0.30 -1.45 -13.41
CA SER A 45 -1.30 -0.38 -13.37
C SER A 45 -2.72 -0.92 -13.10
N ASN A 46 -3.08 -2.08 -13.68
CA ASN A 46 -4.35 -2.74 -13.38
C ASN A 46 -4.41 -3.25 -11.94
N PHE A 47 -3.30 -3.75 -11.41
CA PHE A 47 -3.19 -4.16 -10.01
C PHE A 47 -3.44 -2.98 -9.06
N ASP A 48 -2.83 -1.82 -9.31
CA ASP A 48 -3.00 -0.63 -8.44
C ASP A 48 -4.46 -0.19 -8.34
N ARG A 49 -5.19 -0.26 -9.46
CA ARG A 49 -6.64 -0.04 -9.48
C ARG A 49 -7.38 -1.11 -8.68
N ALA A 50 -7.17 -2.38 -9.03
CA ALA A 50 -7.94 -3.49 -8.49
C ALA A 50 -7.79 -3.63 -6.97
N ILE A 51 -6.58 -3.43 -6.43
CA ILE A 51 -6.34 -3.52 -4.99
C ILE A 51 -7.02 -2.37 -4.25
N THR A 52 -6.96 -1.15 -4.79
CA THR A 52 -7.58 0.03 -4.19
C THR A 52 -9.10 -0.11 -4.12
N GLU A 53 -9.73 -0.49 -5.24
CA GLU A 53 -11.18 -0.71 -5.31
C GLU A 53 -11.61 -1.86 -4.40
N THR A 54 -10.88 -2.99 -4.42
CA THR A 54 -11.19 -4.15 -3.58
C THR A 54 -11.11 -3.84 -2.09
N LEU A 55 -10.08 -3.11 -1.66
CA LEU A 55 -9.93 -2.70 -0.26
C LEU A 55 -11.09 -1.77 0.17
N ASN A 56 -11.46 -0.81 -0.67
CA ASN A 56 -12.56 0.11 -0.38
C ASN A 56 -13.91 -0.60 -0.28
N ASP A 57 -14.19 -1.49 -1.24
CA ASP A 57 -15.51 -2.07 -1.40
C ASP A 57 -15.73 -3.25 -0.46
N LYS A 58 -14.74 -4.14 -0.34
CA LYS A 58 -14.90 -5.43 0.36
C LYS A 58 -14.39 -5.44 1.80
N VAL A 59 -13.44 -4.59 2.17
CA VAL A 59 -12.86 -4.62 3.53
C VAL A 59 -13.63 -3.68 4.45
N LYS A 60 -14.30 -4.26 5.45
CA LYS A 60 -15.02 -3.52 6.51
C LYS A 60 -14.43 -3.73 7.90
N ALA A 61 -13.38 -4.55 8.01
CA ALA A 61 -12.71 -4.81 9.26
C ALA A 61 -12.06 -3.51 9.79
N ARG A 62 -12.21 -3.28 11.09
CA ARG A 62 -11.67 -2.13 11.80
C ARG A 62 -10.74 -2.62 12.90
N LEU A 63 -9.69 -1.84 13.13
CA LEU A 63 -8.74 -2.09 14.19
C LEU A 63 -8.42 -0.78 14.91
N THR A 64 -7.95 -0.91 16.15
CA THR A 64 -7.35 0.17 16.92
C THR A 64 -5.94 -0.26 17.29
N PHE A 65 -5.02 0.69 17.42
CA PHE A 65 -3.68 0.37 17.87
C PHE A 65 -3.15 1.40 18.86
N LYS A 66 -2.23 0.98 19.72
CA LYS A 66 -1.50 1.82 20.65
C LYS A 66 -0.01 1.47 20.55
N GLY A 67 0.85 2.48 20.69
CA GLY A 67 2.29 2.31 20.66
C GLY A 67 3.01 3.63 20.94
N SER A 68 4.33 3.57 21.03
CA SER A 68 5.19 4.74 21.25
C SER A 68 5.73 5.24 19.92
N LEU A 69 5.43 6.48 19.54
CA LEU A 69 5.96 7.08 18.32
C LEU A 69 7.48 7.27 18.44
N ASP A 70 8.25 6.73 17.50
CA ASP A 70 9.71 6.87 17.45
C ASP A 70 10.11 8.07 16.58
N THR A 71 9.60 8.13 15.35
CA THR A 71 9.78 9.26 14.43
C THR A 71 8.65 9.31 13.43
N TYR A 72 8.40 10.49 12.87
CA TYR A 72 7.45 10.71 11.78
C TYR A 72 8.06 11.54 10.67
N ARG A 73 7.46 11.49 9.47
CA ARG A 73 7.79 12.33 8.33
C ARG A 73 6.55 12.55 7.48
N PHE A 74 6.37 13.77 7.02
CA PHE A 74 5.42 14.12 5.99
C PHE A 74 6.16 14.76 4.82
N CYS A 75 6.03 14.18 3.63
CA CYS A 75 6.64 14.67 2.39
C CYS A 75 5.81 14.19 1.22
N ASP A 76 5.59 15.04 0.21
CA ASP A 76 4.81 14.71 -1.00
C ASP A 76 3.43 14.08 -0.69
N GLU A 77 2.72 14.63 0.29
CA GLU A 77 1.42 14.13 0.77
C GLU A 77 1.41 12.70 1.34
N VAL A 78 2.58 12.14 1.63
CA VAL A 78 2.73 10.83 2.25
C VAL A 78 3.22 10.96 3.68
N TRP A 79 2.45 10.41 4.61
CA TRP A 79 2.85 10.22 5.99
C TRP A 79 3.63 8.92 6.16
N THR A 80 4.74 8.99 6.88
CA THR A 80 5.49 7.82 7.35
C THR A 80 5.70 7.91 8.84
N PHE A 81 5.26 6.90 9.59
CA PHE A 81 5.46 6.77 11.03
C PHE A 81 6.30 5.53 11.32
N LEU A 82 7.26 5.65 12.24
CA LEU A 82 7.88 4.51 12.90
C LEU A 82 7.38 4.48 14.35
N ILE A 83 6.78 3.37 14.75
CA ILE A 83 6.15 3.20 16.07
C ILE A 83 6.76 1.96 16.73
N LYS A 84 7.09 2.09 18.01
CA LYS A 84 7.65 1.02 18.86
C LYS A 84 6.59 0.47 19.82
N ASN A 85 6.75 -0.79 20.24
CA ASN A 85 5.91 -1.47 21.23
C ASN A 85 4.42 -1.35 20.88
N VAL A 86 4.06 -1.75 19.66
CA VAL A 86 2.72 -1.58 19.12
C VAL A 86 1.84 -2.76 19.48
N SER A 87 0.60 -2.47 19.88
CA SER A 87 -0.46 -3.44 20.13
C SER A 87 -1.68 -3.10 19.27
N PHE A 88 -2.07 -4.02 18.39
CA PHE A 88 -3.24 -3.93 17.51
C PHE A 88 -4.39 -4.76 18.08
N LYS A 89 -5.56 -4.14 18.20
CA LYS A 89 -6.80 -4.78 18.64
C LYS A 89 -7.85 -4.68 17.53
N MET A 90 -8.31 -5.83 17.05
CA MET A 90 -9.41 -5.93 16.10
C MET A 90 -10.74 -5.65 16.80
N GLU A 91 -11.67 -4.96 16.12
CA GLU A 91 -12.96 -4.59 16.72
C GLU A 91 -13.87 -5.81 17.00
N ASN A 92 -13.73 -6.88 16.22
CA ASN A 92 -14.51 -8.11 16.35
C ASN A 92 -14.08 -9.03 17.50
N GLY A 93 -13.30 -8.52 18.47
CA GLY A 93 -12.83 -9.31 19.63
C GLY A 93 -11.75 -10.33 19.30
N GLY A 94 -11.12 -10.23 18.11
CA GLY A 94 -10.00 -11.08 17.72
C GLY A 94 -8.78 -10.91 18.62
N GLN A 95 -7.83 -11.84 18.47
CA GLN A 95 -6.55 -11.82 19.21
C GLN A 95 -5.82 -10.49 19.02
N THR A 96 -5.26 -9.97 20.11
CA THR A 96 -4.40 -8.79 20.07
C THR A 96 -3.06 -9.16 19.44
N VAL A 97 -2.64 -8.42 18.42
CA VAL A 97 -1.35 -8.62 17.73
C VAL A 97 -0.36 -7.60 18.28
N VAL A 98 0.79 -8.06 18.75
CA VAL A 98 1.86 -7.21 19.29
C VAL A 98 3.08 -7.22 18.36
N ALA A 99 3.77 -6.09 18.25
CA ALA A 99 4.99 -5.94 17.47
C ALA A 99 5.95 -4.93 18.09
N ASP A 100 7.24 -5.25 18.13
CA ASP A 100 8.26 -4.37 18.70
C ASP A 100 8.43 -3.07 17.91
N LYS A 101 8.30 -3.15 16.59
CA LYS A 101 8.44 -2.01 15.68
C LYS A 101 7.57 -2.15 14.45
N VAL A 102 6.87 -1.08 14.10
CA VAL A 102 6.01 -1.00 12.90
C VAL A 102 6.34 0.27 12.11
N LYS A 103 6.36 0.14 10.78
CA LYS A 103 6.36 1.27 9.85
C LYS A 103 4.98 1.42 9.24
N ILE A 104 4.35 2.57 9.42
CA ILE A 104 3.08 2.92 8.79
C ILE A 104 3.37 3.92 7.68
N VAL A 105 2.92 3.63 6.45
CA VAL A 105 2.97 4.55 5.31
C VAL A 105 1.54 4.80 4.87
N SER A 106 1.14 6.07 4.81
CA SER A 106 -0.22 6.48 4.51
C SER A 106 -0.20 7.61 3.48
N CYS A 107 -0.87 7.40 2.36
CA CYS A 107 -1.11 8.43 1.35
C CYS A 107 -2.42 9.17 1.65
N ASN A 108 -2.54 10.38 1.11
CA ASN A 108 -3.78 11.15 1.14
C ASN A 108 -4.94 10.36 0.51
N ALA A 109 -6.10 10.35 1.17
CA ALA A 109 -7.29 9.65 0.66
C ALA A 109 -7.94 10.37 -0.53
N LYS A 110 -7.66 11.67 -0.71
CA LYS A 110 -8.09 12.42 -1.90
C LYS A 110 -7.37 11.87 -3.13
N ARG A 111 -8.08 11.75 -4.24
CA ARG A 111 -7.45 11.35 -5.51
C ARG A 111 -6.56 12.51 -5.97
N PRO A 112 -5.35 12.23 -6.50
CA PRO A 112 -4.53 13.26 -7.14
C PRO A 112 -5.35 13.96 -8.23
N GLY A 113 -5.72 15.23 -8.01
CA GLY A 113 -6.56 16.01 -8.92
C GLY A 113 -7.94 16.42 -8.40
N ASP A 114 -8.38 15.94 -7.22
CA ASP A 114 -9.57 16.49 -6.57
C ASP A 114 -9.25 17.88 -5.97
N ALA A 115 -10.06 18.88 -6.30
CA ALA A 115 -9.95 20.24 -5.76
C ALA A 115 -10.07 20.25 -4.21
N PRO A 116 -9.47 21.25 -3.53
CA PRO A 116 -9.47 21.34 -2.07
C PRO A 116 -10.87 21.26 -1.44
#